data_AF-A0AAE6BVR1-F1
#
_entry.id   AF-A0AAE6BVR1-F1
#
_cell.length_a   1.000
_cell.length_b   1.000
_cell.length_c   1.000
_cell.angle_alpha   90.00
_cell.angle_beta   90.00
_cell.angle_gamma   90.00
#
_symmetry.space_group_name_H-M   'P 1'
#
loop_
_entity.id
_entity.type
_entity.pdbx_description
1 polymer ?
#
loop_
_entity_poly.entity_id
_entity_poly.type
_entity_poly.pdbx_seq_one_letter_code
_entity_poly.pdbx_strand_id
1 'polypeptide(L)'
;MTIVISIIGLIAYLVDGYIKNRPRIIPANKVVEVDSTLTETISQDNAELIRQSEEENRRRKEEQWAEIASYTKATFQKIFTPAQIDILLNNITELTGDENYIAVETSINRHLKSDDLLHFGWNVSKRLLSGTQKKLGVTTALFLKKSFPMTLSGYDIGNIPSKLRVENFKVLPLINPPKPLVPYVFPDTENLPVLS
;
A
#
# COMPACT_ATOMS: atom_id res chain seq x y z
N MET A 1 -11.21 -1.39 -11.95
CA MET A 1 -12.15 -2.54 -11.94
C MET A 1 -11.77 -3.63 -12.95
N THR A 2 -10.52 -4.10 -12.97
CA THR A 2 -10.03 -5.09 -13.97
C THR A 2 -9.41 -6.34 -13.36
N ILE A 3 -9.02 -6.29 -12.07
CA ILE A 3 -8.35 -7.40 -11.38
C ILE A 3 -9.36 -8.48 -10.94
N VAL A 4 -10.57 -8.08 -10.51
CA VAL A 4 -11.61 -9.03 -10.06
C VAL A 4 -12.11 -9.93 -11.20
N ILE A 5 -12.18 -9.39 -12.43
CA ILE A 5 -12.61 -10.14 -13.62
C ILE A 5 -11.59 -11.23 -13.98
N SER A 6 -10.29 -10.99 -13.74
CA SER A 6 -9.23 -11.99 -14.02
C SER A 6 -9.25 -13.17 -13.05
N ILE A 7 -9.64 -12.95 -11.77
CA ILE A 7 -9.71 -14.02 -10.78
C ILE A 7 -10.92 -14.92 -11.03
N ILE A 8 -12.08 -14.34 -11.37
CA ILE A 8 -13.28 -15.10 -11.75
C ILE A 8 -13.01 -15.92 -13.02
N GLY A 9 -12.34 -15.33 -14.02
CA GLY A 9 -11.96 -16.04 -15.25
C GLY A 9 -10.98 -17.21 -15.00
N LEU A 10 -10.03 -17.05 -14.09
CA LEU A 10 -9.09 -18.12 -13.73
C LEU A 10 -9.76 -19.27 -12.98
N ILE A 11 -10.68 -18.95 -12.07
CA ILE A 11 -11.48 -19.97 -11.36
C ILE A 11 -12.36 -20.73 -12.37
N ALA A 12 -13.03 -20.04 -13.29
CA ALA A 12 -13.83 -20.69 -14.33
C ALA A 12 -12.97 -21.58 -15.25
N TYR A 13 -11.77 -21.14 -15.65
CA TYR A 13 -10.84 -21.94 -16.47
C TYR A 13 -10.34 -23.19 -15.74
N LEU A 14 -10.02 -23.09 -14.45
CA LEU A 14 -9.57 -24.23 -13.65
C LEU A 14 -10.71 -25.23 -13.39
N VAL A 15 -11.94 -24.75 -13.22
CA VAL A 15 -13.13 -25.60 -13.11
C VAL A 15 -13.42 -26.32 -14.44
N ASP A 16 -13.37 -25.62 -15.58
CA ASP A 16 -13.63 -26.21 -16.91
C ASP A 16 -12.54 -27.24 -17.31
N GLY A 17 -11.27 -26.94 -17.01
CA GLY A 17 -10.14 -27.85 -17.21
C GLY A 17 -10.20 -29.11 -16.33
N TYR A 18 -10.80 -29.01 -15.13
CA TYR A 18 -10.98 -30.14 -14.21
C TYR A 18 -12.12 -31.08 -14.62
N ILE A 19 -13.20 -30.54 -15.20
CA ILE A 19 -14.37 -31.32 -15.63
C ILE A 19 -14.05 -32.20 -16.86
N LYS A 20 -13.15 -31.77 -17.74
CA LYS A 20 -12.89 -32.42 -19.04
C LYS A 20 -12.14 -33.77 -18.96
N ASN A 21 -11.46 -34.08 -17.86
CA ASN A 21 -10.48 -35.18 -17.79
C ASN A 21 -10.81 -36.37 -16.89
N ARG A 22 -12.09 -36.68 -16.61
CA ARG A 22 -12.44 -37.95 -15.95
C ARG A 22 -12.85 -39.04 -16.95
N PRO A 23 -12.18 -40.21 -16.98
CA PRO A 23 -12.72 -41.40 -17.62
C PRO A 23 -13.97 -41.86 -16.84
N ARG A 24 -15.04 -42.13 -17.59
CA ARG A 24 -16.36 -42.51 -17.09
C ARG A 24 -16.30 -43.93 -16.51
N ILE A 25 -16.29 -44.02 -15.18
CA ILE A 25 -16.59 -45.25 -14.46
C ILE A 25 -17.99 -45.09 -13.87
N ILE A 26 -18.97 -45.82 -14.41
CA ILE A 26 -20.30 -45.95 -13.80
C ILE A 26 -20.28 -47.22 -12.94
N PRO A 27 -20.40 -47.10 -11.61
CA PRO A 27 -21.05 -48.13 -10.83
C PRO A 27 -22.44 -47.65 -10.37
N ALA A 28 -23.30 -48.63 -10.11
CA ALA A 28 -24.73 -48.52 -9.92
C ALA A 28 -25.19 -47.44 -8.93
N ASN A 29 -26.32 -46.83 -9.29
CA ASN A 29 -27.06 -45.79 -8.60
C ASN A 29 -27.31 -46.14 -7.11
N LYS A 30 -26.60 -45.46 -6.20
CA LYS A 30 -27.05 -45.23 -4.83
C LYS A 30 -27.24 -43.73 -4.69
N VAL A 31 -28.50 -43.28 -4.77
CA VAL A 31 -28.87 -41.90 -4.46
C VAL A 31 -28.55 -41.68 -2.99
N VAL A 32 -27.41 -41.05 -2.72
CA VAL A 32 -27.11 -40.50 -1.40
C VAL A 32 -27.92 -39.22 -1.34
N GLU A 33 -29.02 -39.24 -0.60
CA GLU A 33 -29.78 -38.05 -0.23
C GLU A 33 -28.84 -37.17 0.59
N VAL A 34 -28.27 -36.16 -0.07
CA VAL A 34 -27.48 -35.14 0.62
C VAL A 34 -28.47 -34.36 1.47
N ASP A 35 -28.42 -34.60 2.77
CA ASP A 35 -29.27 -33.93 3.74
C ASP A 35 -29.15 -32.41 3.59
N SER A 36 -30.28 -31.75 3.35
CA SER A 36 -30.38 -30.29 3.21
C SER A 36 -29.74 -29.54 4.37
N THR A 37 -29.74 -30.15 5.56
CA THR A 37 -29.14 -29.62 6.79
C THR A 37 -27.61 -29.52 6.67
N LEU A 38 -26.96 -30.49 6.00
CA LEU A 38 -25.51 -30.51 5.81
C LEU A 38 -25.07 -29.46 4.79
N THR A 39 -25.85 -29.26 3.72
CA THR A 39 -25.59 -28.20 2.73
C THR A 39 -25.76 -26.80 3.30
N GLU A 40 -26.74 -26.60 4.18
CA GLU A 40 -26.96 -25.31 4.86
C GLU A 40 -25.83 -25.00 5.85
N THR A 41 -25.41 -26.00 6.63
CA THR A 41 -24.29 -25.86 7.58
C THR A 41 -22.98 -25.49 6.85
N ILE A 42 -22.65 -26.18 5.76
CA ILE A 42 -21.45 -25.87 4.94
C ILE A 42 -21.55 -24.45 4.33
N SER A 43 -22.74 -24.03 3.91
CA SER A 43 -22.96 -22.68 3.36
C SER A 43 -22.78 -21.58 4.43
N GLN A 44 -23.28 -21.83 5.65
CA GLN A 44 -23.11 -20.93 6.79
C GLN A 44 -21.65 -20.84 7.25
N ASP A 45 -20.95 -21.98 7.33
CA ASP A 45 -19.52 -22.02 7.69
C ASP A 45 -18.67 -21.22 6.68
N ASN A 46 -18.94 -21.34 5.39
CA ASN A 46 -18.28 -20.54 4.35
C ASN A 46 -18.58 -19.04 4.51
N ALA A 47 -19.83 -18.67 4.83
CA ALA A 47 -20.21 -17.28 5.04
C ALA A 47 -19.58 -16.67 6.31
N GLU A 48 -19.39 -17.46 7.36
CA GLU A 48 -18.67 -17.04 8.58
C GLU A 48 -17.17 -16.86 8.31
N LEU A 49 -16.53 -17.79 7.59
CA LEU A 49 -15.11 -17.67 7.21
C LEU A 49 -14.84 -16.43 6.34
N ILE A 50 -15.76 -16.10 5.41
CA ILE A 50 -15.65 -14.87 4.60
C ILE A 50 -15.72 -13.63 5.50
N ARG A 51 -16.70 -13.57 6.41
CA ARG A 51 -16.86 -12.45 7.36
C ARG A 51 -15.63 -12.27 8.24
N GLN A 52 -15.07 -13.35 8.78
CA GLN A 52 -13.86 -13.31 9.59
C GLN A 52 -12.64 -12.83 8.79
N SER A 53 -12.49 -13.29 7.55
CA SER A 53 -11.41 -12.86 6.65
C SER A 53 -11.53 -11.38 6.29
N GLU A 54 -12.74 -10.89 5.98
CA GLU A 54 -13.01 -9.48 5.69
C GLU A 54 -12.69 -8.59 6.89
N GLU A 55 -13.12 -9.00 8.08
CA GLU A 55 -12.85 -8.30 9.33
C GLU A 55 -11.36 -8.25 9.67
N GLU A 56 -10.65 -9.38 9.52
CA GLU A 56 -9.21 -9.43 9.73
C GLU A 56 -8.47 -8.55 8.72
N ASN A 57 -8.89 -8.56 7.45
CA ASN A 57 -8.32 -7.70 6.42
C ASN A 57 -8.59 -6.22 6.68
N ARG A 58 -9.77 -5.87 7.19
CA ARG A 58 -10.11 -4.51 7.61
C ARG A 58 -9.21 -4.06 8.76
N ARG A 59 -9.09 -4.88 9.81
CA ARG A 59 -8.24 -4.60 10.96
C ARG A 59 -6.77 -4.41 10.56
N ARG A 60 -6.24 -5.29 9.70
CA ARG A 60 -4.86 -5.17 9.17
C ARG A 60 -4.64 -3.87 8.39
N LYS A 61 -5.61 -3.45 7.57
CA LYS A 61 -5.54 -2.18 6.83
C LYS A 61 -5.56 -0.97 7.76
N GLU A 62 -6.40 -1.01 8.80
CA GLU A 62 -6.48 0.06 9.81
C GLU A 62 -5.18 0.16 10.62
N GLU A 63 -4.63 -0.96 11.08
CA GLU A 63 -3.35 -1.01 11.78
C GLU A 63 -2.19 -0.49 10.90
N GLN A 64 -2.16 -0.93 9.63
CA GLN A 64 -1.17 -0.45 8.65
C GLN A 64 -1.29 1.06 8.42
N TRP A 65 -2.51 1.56 8.26
CA TRP A 65 -2.74 3.00 8.08
C TRP A 65 -2.33 3.79 9.33
N ALA A 66 -2.66 3.31 10.52
CA ALA A 66 -2.28 3.96 11.77
C ALA A 66 -0.75 4.05 11.93
N GLU A 67 -0.01 2.99 11.56
CA GLU A 67 1.46 3.00 11.54
C GLU A 67 1.99 4.11 10.61
N ILE A 68 1.49 4.14 9.37
CA ILE A 68 1.92 5.09 8.33
C ILE A 68 1.59 6.53 8.72
N ALA A 69 0.38 6.77 9.21
CA ALA A 69 -0.08 8.10 9.61
C ALA A 69 0.72 8.65 10.79
N SER A 70 0.95 7.82 11.81
CA SER A 70 1.77 8.17 12.97
C SER A 70 3.21 8.48 12.57
N TYR A 71 3.82 7.62 11.75
CA TYR A 71 5.16 7.84 11.21
C TYR A 71 5.29 9.13 10.41
N THR A 72 4.34 9.39 9.51
CA THR A 72 4.34 10.57 8.64
C THR A 72 4.21 11.84 9.49
N LYS A 73 3.21 11.89 10.39
CA LYS A 73 3.02 13.05 11.27
C LYS A 73 4.25 13.30 12.13
N ALA A 74 4.75 12.30 12.84
CA ALA A 74 5.88 12.45 13.74
C ALA A 74 7.19 12.85 13.04
N THR A 75 7.40 12.39 11.80
CA THR A 75 8.57 12.75 10.99
C THR A 75 8.52 14.21 10.55
N PHE A 76 7.36 14.68 10.08
CA PHE A 76 7.25 15.99 9.42
C PHE A 76 6.74 17.15 10.32
N GLN A 77 6.22 16.87 11.52
CA GLN A 77 5.58 17.86 12.42
C GLN A 77 6.43 19.10 12.79
N LYS A 78 7.75 19.06 12.63
CA LYS A 78 8.64 20.20 12.89
C LYS A 78 8.99 21.03 11.67
N ILE A 79 8.70 20.51 10.48
CA ILE A 79 9.10 21.13 9.21
C ILE A 79 7.93 21.39 8.26
N PHE A 80 6.76 20.79 8.52
CA PHE A 80 5.50 21.03 7.83
C PHE A 80 4.42 21.47 8.81
N THR A 81 3.54 22.36 8.34
CA THR A 81 2.34 22.76 9.09
C THR A 81 1.33 21.61 9.17
N PRO A 82 0.36 21.65 10.09
CA PRO A 82 -0.69 20.63 10.13
C PRO A 82 -1.44 20.47 8.81
N ALA A 83 -1.76 21.57 8.13
CA ALA A 83 -2.42 21.52 6.82
C ALA A 83 -1.58 20.80 5.75
N GLN A 84 -0.27 21.01 5.75
CA GLN A 84 0.63 20.28 4.83
C GLN A 84 0.67 18.78 5.15
N ILE A 85 0.67 18.43 6.44
CA ILE A 85 0.61 17.03 6.87
C ILE A 85 -0.71 16.38 6.47
N ASP A 86 -1.84 17.08 6.61
CA ASP A 86 -3.15 16.58 6.19
C ASP A 86 -3.21 16.33 4.67
N ILE A 87 -2.67 17.26 3.87
CA ILE A 87 -2.54 17.06 2.41
C ILE A 87 -1.67 15.84 2.11
N LEU A 88 -0.53 15.69 2.80
CA LEU A 88 0.37 14.56 2.62
C LEU A 88 -0.31 13.23 2.97
N LEU A 89 -1.04 13.17 4.07
CA LEU A 89 -1.80 11.97 4.48
C LEU A 89 -2.89 11.65 3.45
N ASN A 90 -3.64 12.63 2.98
CA ASN A 90 -4.65 12.43 1.93
C ASN A 90 -4.03 11.87 0.65
N ASN A 91 -2.90 12.43 0.19
CA ASN A 91 -2.18 11.90 -0.97
C ASN A 91 -1.72 10.44 -0.77
N ILE A 92 -1.36 10.05 0.46
CA ILE A 92 -0.95 8.67 0.78
C ILE A 92 -2.15 7.73 0.81
N THR A 93 -3.31 8.17 1.33
CA THR A 93 -4.55 7.37 1.28
C THR A 93 -4.97 7.09 -0.17
N GLU A 94 -4.77 8.07 -1.05
CA GLU A 94 -5.09 8.00 -2.48
C GLU A 94 -3.91 7.50 -3.35
N LEU A 95 -2.98 6.71 -2.79
CA LEU A 95 -1.79 6.21 -3.48
C LEU A 95 -2.13 5.12 -4.52
N THR A 96 -2.87 5.48 -5.56
CA THR A 96 -3.40 4.58 -6.59
C THR A 96 -2.52 4.56 -7.85
N GLY A 97 -1.72 5.60 -8.05
CA GLY A 97 -0.98 5.86 -9.29
C GLY A 97 -1.68 6.81 -10.25
N ASP A 98 -2.76 7.45 -9.82
CA ASP A 98 -3.45 8.50 -10.57
C ASP A 98 -2.76 9.86 -10.38
N GLU A 99 -3.10 10.86 -11.20
CA GLU A 99 -2.42 12.17 -11.18
C GLU A 99 -3.02 13.18 -10.18
N ASN A 100 -3.97 12.77 -9.34
CA ASN A 100 -4.79 13.64 -8.49
C ASN A 100 -4.13 14.08 -7.18
N TYR A 101 -2.81 13.95 -7.04
CA TYR A 101 -2.09 14.36 -5.83
C TYR A 101 -1.93 15.89 -5.77
N ILE A 102 -2.11 16.45 -4.58
CA ILE A 102 -1.98 17.88 -4.31
C ILE A 102 -0.57 18.20 -3.83
N ALA A 103 0.00 19.34 -4.25
CA ALA A 103 1.31 19.78 -3.76
C ALA A 103 1.28 20.03 -2.24
N VAL A 104 2.21 19.41 -1.53
CA VAL A 104 2.43 19.61 -0.08
C VAL A 104 3.37 20.78 0.14
N GLU A 105 4.36 20.97 -0.74
CA GLU A 105 5.34 22.05 -0.63
C GLU A 105 4.77 23.40 -1.05
N THR A 106 4.89 24.39 -0.16
CA THR A 106 4.62 25.81 -0.44
C THR A 106 5.91 26.60 -0.69
N SER A 107 7.05 26.10 -0.19
CA SER A 107 8.39 26.67 -0.33
C SER A 107 9.45 25.58 -0.14
N ILE A 108 10.70 25.84 -0.57
CA ILE A 108 11.84 24.96 -0.30
C ILE A 108 12.13 24.95 1.21
N ASN A 109 12.18 23.76 1.81
CA ASN A 109 12.59 23.59 3.21
C ASN A 109 14.06 23.17 3.29
N ARG A 110 14.89 23.98 3.95
CA ARG A 110 16.34 23.73 4.08
C ARG A 110 16.72 22.43 4.82
N HIS A 111 15.82 21.91 5.65
CA HIS A 111 16.05 20.70 6.45
C HIS A 111 15.67 19.41 5.70
N LEU A 112 14.98 19.54 4.56
CA LEU A 112 14.45 18.42 3.79
C LEU A 112 15.25 18.23 2.51
N LYS A 113 15.90 17.07 2.37
CA LYS A 113 16.65 16.74 1.16
C LYS A 113 15.83 15.85 0.23
N SER A 114 16.17 15.85 -1.06
CA SER A 114 15.53 14.98 -2.04
C SER A 114 15.63 13.50 -1.65
N ASP A 115 16.79 13.06 -1.16
CA ASP A 115 17.02 11.69 -0.71
C ASP A 115 16.14 11.30 0.50
N ASP A 116 15.84 12.24 1.41
CA ASP A 116 14.90 11.99 2.51
C ASP A 116 13.50 11.64 1.96
N LEU A 117 13.05 12.39 0.95
CA LEU A 117 11.76 12.17 0.29
C LEU A 117 11.72 10.87 -0.51
N LEU A 118 12.83 10.50 -1.16
CA LEU A 118 12.93 9.24 -1.88
C LEU A 118 12.79 8.04 -0.94
N HIS A 119 13.47 8.07 0.21
CA HIS A 119 13.36 7.02 1.21
C HIS A 119 12.00 7.01 1.90
N PHE A 120 11.44 8.20 2.18
CA PHE A 120 10.09 8.32 2.72
C PHE A 120 9.06 7.66 1.78
N GLY A 121 9.12 7.99 0.49
CA GLY A 121 8.25 7.40 -0.52
C GLY A 121 8.39 5.89 -0.60
N TRP A 122 9.62 5.35 -0.55
CA TRP A 122 9.83 3.90 -0.48
C TRP A 122 9.19 3.27 0.76
N ASN A 123 9.44 3.84 1.94
CA ASN A 123 8.99 3.29 3.23
C ASN A 123 7.45 3.19 3.31
N VAL A 124 6.75 4.21 2.81
CA VAL A 124 5.28 4.27 2.76
C VAL A 124 4.73 3.36 1.67
N SER A 125 5.22 3.51 0.43
CA SER A 125 4.71 2.74 -0.71
C SER A 125 4.93 1.24 -0.56
N LYS A 126 6.02 0.80 0.09
CA LYS A 126 6.26 -0.63 0.32
C LYS A 126 5.29 -1.29 1.28
N ARG A 127 4.57 -0.51 2.09
CA ARG A 127 3.51 -1.01 2.97
C ARG A 127 2.18 -1.10 2.24
N LEU A 128 1.83 -0.06 1.50
CA LEU A 128 0.52 0.07 0.86
C LEU A 128 0.42 -0.67 -0.47
N LEU A 129 1.48 -0.61 -1.28
CA LEU A 129 1.43 -1.10 -2.65
C LEU A 129 1.81 -2.57 -2.71
N SER A 130 0.86 -3.37 -3.20
CA SER A 130 1.11 -4.73 -3.68
C SER A 130 1.39 -4.73 -5.19
N GLY A 131 2.21 -5.68 -5.65
CA GLY A 131 2.50 -5.89 -7.07
C GLY A 131 3.97 -5.77 -7.45
N THR A 132 4.24 -5.56 -8.73
CA THR A 132 5.61 -5.54 -9.26
C THR A 132 6.38 -4.31 -8.76
N GLN A 133 7.69 -4.46 -8.64
CA GLN A 133 8.60 -3.36 -8.31
C GLN A 133 8.48 -2.19 -9.29
N LYS A 134 8.17 -2.47 -10.57
CA LYS A 134 7.91 -1.45 -11.58
C LYS A 134 6.68 -0.61 -11.25
N LYS A 135 5.53 -1.25 -10.94
CA LYS A 135 4.30 -0.55 -10.58
C LYS A 135 4.51 0.31 -9.33
N LEU A 136 5.12 -0.28 -8.29
CA LEU A 136 5.46 0.44 -7.08
C LEU A 136 6.32 1.67 -7.37
N GLY A 137 7.38 1.51 -8.15
CA GLY A 137 8.28 2.60 -8.51
C GLY A 137 7.57 3.74 -9.23
N VAL A 138 6.76 3.42 -10.25
CA VAL A 138 6.02 4.42 -11.05
C VAL A 138 5.00 5.17 -10.19
N THR A 139 4.16 4.46 -9.43
CA THR A 139 3.18 5.08 -8.53
C THR A 139 3.85 5.99 -7.50
N THR A 140 4.94 5.52 -6.88
CA THR A 140 5.69 6.29 -5.89
C THR A 140 6.34 7.53 -6.51
N ALA A 141 6.89 7.41 -7.71
CA ALA A 141 7.52 8.53 -8.40
C ALA A 141 6.52 9.65 -8.71
N LEU A 142 5.31 9.29 -9.16
CA LEU A 142 4.25 10.26 -9.42
C LEU A 142 3.77 10.95 -8.13
N PHE A 143 3.50 10.17 -7.09
CA PHE A 143 3.14 10.67 -5.77
C PHE A 143 4.17 11.68 -5.23
N LEU A 144 5.45 11.29 -5.22
CA LEU A 144 6.53 12.12 -4.73
C LEU A 144 6.66 13.40 -5.57
N LYS A 145 6.57 13.28 -6.90
CA LYS A 145 6.71 14.46 -7.76
C LYS A 145 5.63 15.50 -7.59
N LYS A 146 4.39 15.05 -7.47
CA LYS A 146 3.26 15.95 -7.32
C LYS A 146 3.22 16.55 -5.92
N SER A 147 3.54 15.77 -4.89
CA SER A 147 3.56 16.23 -3.51
C SER A 147 4.73 17.19 -3.22
N PHE A 148 5.90 16.95 -3.82
CA PHE A 148 7.14 17.68 -3.52
C PHE A 148 7.81 18.25 -4.79
N PRO A 149 7.14 19.15 -5.53
CA PRO A 149 7.62 19.63 -6.82
C PRO A 149 8.89 20.47 -6.72
N MET A 150 9.16 21.13 -5.59
CA MET A 150 10.31 22.01 -5.41
C MET A 150 11.55 21.21 -4.98
N THR A 151 11.45 20.43 -3.91
CA THR A 151 12.59 19.65 -3.38
C THR A 151 13.03 18.56 -4.35
N LEU A 152 12.11 18.04 -5.16
CA LEU A 152 12.46 17.06 -6.18
C LEU A 152 12.71 17.67 -7.56
N SER A 153 12.62 18.99 -7.77
CA SER A 153 12.69 19.62 -9.11
C SER A 153 13.82 19.10 -10.03
N GLY A 154 15.00 18.80 -9.47
CA GLY A 154 16.15 18.26 -10.22
C GLY A 154 16.09 16.78 -10.62
N TYR A 155 15.07 16.02 -10.24
CA TYR A 155 14.93 14.60 -10.62
C TYR A 155 13.92 14.44 -11.77
N ASP A 156 14.26 13.72 -12.82
CA ASP A 156 13.23 13.29 -13.78
C ASP A 156 12.34 12.22 -13.15
N ILE A 157 11.02 12.30 -13.39
CA ILE A 157 10.06 11.34 -12.83
C ILE A 157 10.39 9.89 -13.20
N GLY A 158 10.88 9.64 -14.42
CA GLY A 158 11.30 8.32 -14.89
C GLY A 158 12.54 7.77 -14.18
N ASN A 159 13.36 8.64 -13.59
CA ASN A 159 14.59 8.28 -12.89
C ASN A 159 14.37 7.99 -11.40
N ILE A 160 13.33 8.60 -10.79
CA ILE A 160 12.99 8.41 -9.37
C ILE A 160 12.91 6.93 -8.95
N PRO A 161 12.23 6.02 -9.69
CA PRO A 161 12.12 4.62 -9.29
C PRO A 161 13.47 3.93 -9.01
N SER A 162 14.51 4.30 -9.76
CA SER A 162 15.86 3.75 -9.58
C SER A 162 16.56 4.27 -8.32
N LYS A 163 16.11 5.40 -7.77
CA LYS A 163 16.72 6.12 -6.65
C LYS A 163 16.03 5.86 -5.31
N LEU A 164 14.79 5.38 -5.31
CA LEU A 164 13.97 5.13 -4.10
C LEU A 164 14.65 4.27 -3.02
N ARG A 165 15.61 3.42 -3.41
CA ARG A 165 16.25 2.41 -2.55
C ARG A 165 17.77 2.51 -2.53
N VAL A 166 18.33 3.63 -2.96
CA VAL A 166 19.78 3.86 -2.94
C VAL A 166 20.17 4.23 -1.51
N GLU A 167 20.95 3.38 -0.84
CA GLU A 167 21.32 3.63 0.54
C GLU A 167 22.09 4.93 0.72
N ASN A 168 21.65 5.73 1.69
CA ASN A 168 22.33 6.94 2.15
C ASN A 168 22.11 7.05 3.66
N PHE A 169 23.19 7.02 4.43
CA PHE A 169 23.14 6.97 5.90
C PHE A 169 22.99 8.35 6.56
N LYS A 170 23.00 9.43 5.77
CA LYS A 170 22.91 10.83 6.26
C LYS A 170 21.53 11.46 6.05
N VAL A 171 20.52 10.61 5.81
CA VAL A 171 19.14 10.97 5.48
C VAL A 171 18.19 10.03 6.22
N LEU A 172 16.90 10.28 6.10
CA LEU A 172 15.83 9.40 6.55
C LEU A 172 16.14 7.93 6.18
N PRO A 173 16.19 6.98 7.13
CA PRO A 173 16.57 5.60 6.83
C PRO A 173 15.59 4.82 5.94
N LEU A 174 16.10 3.90 5.13
CA LEU A 174 15.27 2.91 4.44
C LEU A 174 14.76 1.84 5.41
N ILE A 175 13.45 1.68 5.50
CA ILE A 175 12.76 0.77 6.43
C ILE A 175 11.90 -0.20 5.64
N ASN A 176 12.44 -1.39 5.39
CA ASN A 176 11.70 -2.47 4.75
C ASN A 176 10.88 -3.28 5.78
N PRO A 177 9.64 -3.71 5.43
CA PRO A 177 8.92 -4.71 6.22
C PRO A 177 9.78 -5.97 6.47
N PRO A 178 9.65 -6.64 7.63
CA PRO A 178 8.65 -6.40 8.68
C PRO A 178 9.08 -5.37 9.73
N LYS A 179 10.18 -4.61 9.53
CA LYS A 179 10.63 -3.61 10.51
C LYS A 179 9.58 -2.51 10.67
N PRO A 180 9.23 -2.11 11.91
CA PRO A 180 8.27 -1.04 12.15
C PRO A 180 8.80 0.30 11.64
N LEU A 181 7.90 1.20 11.23
CA LEU A 181 8.26 2.58 10.91
C LEU A 181 8.73 3.29 12.17
N VAL A 182 9.91 3.91 12.08
CA VAL A 182 10.47 4.74 13.14
C VAL A 182 10.52 6.17 12.62
N PRO A 183 9.85 7.13 13.27
CA PRO A 183 9.90 8.53 12.87
C PRO A 183 11.32 9.07 12.79
N TYR A 184 11.59 9.92 11.81
CA TYR A 184 12.89 10.53 11.62
C TYR A 184 12.89 11.97 12.11
N VAL A 185 13.92 12.35 12.88
CA VAL A 185 14.16 13.74 13.26
C VAL A 185 15.16 14.32 12.27
N PHE A 186 14.73 15.31 11.50
CA PHE A 186 15.60 15.97 10.53
C PHE A 186 16.73 16.72 11.25
N PRO A 187 17.96 16.71 10.71
CA PRO A 187 19.07 17.45 11.29
C PRO A 187 18.74 18.94 11.48
N ASP A 188 19.21 19.49 12.59
CA ASP A 188 19.00 20.88 13.01
C ASP A 188 17.54 21.22 13.36
N THR A 189 16.69 20.20 13.58
CA THR A 189 15.29 20.37 13.99
C THR A 189 15.01 19.85 15.41
N GLU A 190 16.01 19.33 16.11
CA GLU A 190 15.90 18.67 17.42
C GLU A 190 15.23 19.59 18.45
N ASN A 191 15.58 20.87 18.43
CA ASN A 191 15.08 21.90 19.34
C ASN A 191 13.96 22.77 18.77
N LEU A 192 13.53 22.54 17.51
CA LEU A 192 12.42 23.28 16.93
C LEU A 192 11.10 22.85 17.57
N PRO A 193 10.17 23.80 17.81
CA PRO A 193 8.84 23.45 18.27
C PRO A 193 8.09 22.69 17.17
N VAL A 194 7.09 21.91 17.58
CA VAL A 194 6.10 21.35 16.65
C VAL A 194 5.29 22.52 16.08
N LEU A 195 5.10 22.52 14.76
CA LEU A 195 4.31 23.55 14.09
C LEU A 195 2.82 23.33 14.38
N SER A 196 2.16 24.39 14.85
CA SER A 196 0.72 24.43 15.11
C SER A 196 -0.06 24.99 13.92
#